data_AF-A0A8B8F564-F1
#
_entry.id   AF-A0A8B8F564-F1
#
_cell.length_a   1.000
_cell.length_b   1.000
_cell.length_c   1.000
_cell.angle_alpha   90.00
_cell.angle_beta   90.00
_cell.angle_gamma   90.00
#
_symmetry.space_group_name_H-M   'P 1'
#
loop_
_entity.id
_entity.type
_entity.pdbx_description
1 polymer ?
#
loop_
_entity_poly.entity_id
_entity_poly.type
_entity_poly.pdbx_seq_one_letter_code
_entity_poly.pdbx_strand_id
1 'polypeptide(L)'
;MKQASENRFRPGEVGQSVTVKIPDVDRARSDFRNIIGVILSINNNMYEIGTKEGRLSTLYSRNQFVIYKERFLKVDDVPQTKISLRETARTFSNLGGQGYDRCTCVQKYKTRKCKCKAAERLCTSKCHGSSACDNK
;
A
#
# COMPACT_ATOMS: atom_id res chain seq x y z
N MET A 1 18.92 19.26 12.84
CA MET A 1 17.96 18.15 12.56
C MET A 1 17.82 17.77 11.08
N LYS A 2 18.02 18.67 10.10
CA LYS A 2 17.89 18.35 8.65
C LYS A 2 18.91 17.31 8.13
N GLN A 3 20.18 17.43 8.53
CA GLN A 3 21.27 16.55 8.05
C GLN A 3 21.11 15.07 8.44
N ALA A 4 20.49 14.77 9.58
CA ALA A 4 20.30 13.38 10.03
C ALA A 4 19.26 12.62 9.18
N SER A 5 18.27 13.34 8.62
CA SER A 5 17.28 12.75 7.70
C SER A 5 17.89 12.54 6.31
N GLU A 6 18.72 13.48 5.85
CA GLU A 6 19.39 13.41 4.55
C GLU A 6 20.37 12.23 4.46
N ASN A 7 21.06 11.89 5.56
CA ASN A 7 21.96 10.74 5.60
C ASN A 7 21.26 9.38 5.68
N ARG A 8 20.02 9.33 6.21
CA ARG A 8 19.26 8.07 6.32
C ARG A 8 18.59 7.67 5.01
N PHE A 9 18.18 8.66 4.21
CA PHE A 9 17.51 8.43 2.94
C PHE A 9 18.38 9.00 1.83
N ARG A 10 19.18 8.11 1.20
CA ARG A 10 19.97 8.46 0.04
C ARG A 10 19.03 8.86 -1.12
N PRO A 11 19.36 9.89 -1.91
CA PRO A 11 18.59 10.21 -3.10
C PRO A 11 18.62 9.00 -4.05
N GLY A 12 17.44 8.60 -4.52
CA GLY A 12 17.32 7.58 -5.56
C GLY A 12 17.59 8.18 -6.92
N GLU A 13 18.10 7.37 -7.84
CA GLU A 13 18.30 7.73 -9.25
C GLU A 13 17.24 7.06 -10.13
N VAL A 14 16.96 7.64 -11.29
CA VAL A 14 16.07 7.04 -12.28
C VAL A 14 16.61 5.66 -12.68
N GLY A 15 15.72 4.67 -12.74
CA GLY A 15 16.07 3.28 -13.04
C GLY A 15 16.54 2.44 -11.84
N GLN A 16 16.63 3.02 -10.63
CA GLN A 16 16.85 2.22 -9.42
C GLN A 16 15.55 1.54 -8.96
N SER A 17 15.68 0.31 -8.48
CA SER A 17 14.56 -0.39 -7.84
C SER A 17 14.34 0.14 -6.43
N VAL A 18 13.07 0.27 -6.07
CA VAL A 18 12.60 0.80 -4.80
C VAL A 18 11.52 -0.10 -4.24
N THR A 19 11.40 -0.13 -2.92
CA THR A 19 10.30 -0.79 -2.23
C THR A 19 9.42 0.24 -1.55
N VAL A 20 8.12 0.20 -1.82
CA VAL A 20 7.09 1.05 -1.22
C VAL A 20 6.30 0.23 -0.22
N LYS A 21 6.14 0.72 1.01
CA LYS A 21 5.38 0.02 2.05
C LYS A 21 3.87 0.16 1.81
N ILE A 22 3.16 -0.96 1.88
CA ILE A 22 1.69 -1.00 1.79
C ILE A 22 1.11 -0.73 3.18
N PRO A 23 0.15 0.20 3.32
CA PRO A 23 -0.54 0.41 4.58
C PRO A 23 -1.39 -0.83 4.92
N ASP A 24 -1.49 -1.16 6.21
CA ASP A 24 -2.16 -2.42 6.61
C ASP A 24 -3.66 -2.45 6.25
N VAL A 25 -4.29 -1.28 6.05
CA VAL A 25 -5.68 -1.14 5.60
C VAL A 25 -5.88 -1.68 4.17
N ASP A 26 -4.86 -1.64 3.33
CA ASP A 26 -4.93 -2.10 1.94
C ASP A 26 -4.29 -3.49 1.77
N ARG A 27 -4.03 -4.20 2.89
CA ARG A 27 -3.25 -5.45 2.92
C ARG A 27 -3.93 -6.53 3.76
N ALA A 28 -4.14 -7.72 3.19
CA ALA A 28 -4.55 -8.90 3.95
C ALA A 28 -3.39 -9.45 4.80
N ARG A 29 -3.67 -10.36 5.75
CA ARG A 29 -2.64 -10.86 6.67
C ARG A 29 -1.48 -11.55 5.93
N SER A 30 -1.79 -12.32 4.89
CA SER A 30 -0.83 -13.11 4.12
C SER A 30 -0.16 -12.34 2.98
N ASP A 31 -0.59 -11.10 2.70
CA ASP A 31 -0.04 -10.31 1.61
C ASP A 31 1.33 -9.72 1.94
N PHE A 32 2.12 -9.52 0.89
CA PHE A 32 3.42 -8.85 0.96
C PHE A 32 3.28 -7.45 1.57
N ARG A 33 4.23 -7.08 2.44
CA ARG A 33 4.23 -5.76 3.12
C ARG A 33 4.71 -4.62 2.23
N ASN A 34 5.47 -4.95 1.20
CA ASN A 34 6.13 -3.98 0.34
C ASN A 34 5.87 -4.35 -1.13
N ILE A 35 5.71 -3.32 -1.95
CA ILE A 35 5.63 -3.43 -3.41
C ILE A 35 7.00 -3.05 -3.97
N ILE A 36 7.49 -3.84 -4.92
CA ILE A 36 8.71 -3.54 -5.66
C ILE A 36 8.34 -2.68 -6.88
N GLY A 37 9.06 -1.58 -7.06
CA GLY A 37 8.93 -0.69 -8.20
C GLY A 37 10.29 -0.15 -8.65
N VAL A 38 10.26 0.72 -9.66
CA VAL A 38 11.41 1.40 -10.25
C VAL A 38 11.12 2.90 -10.32
N ILE A 39 12.14 3.73 -10.10
CA ILE A 39 12.01 5.18 -10.25
C ILE A 39 11.97 5.52 -11.75
N LEU A 40 10.90 6.16 -12.19
CA LEU A 40 10.69 6.58 -13.58
C LEU A 40 11.17 8.01 -13.84
N SER A 41 10.79 8.93 -12.95
CA SER A 41 11.10 10.36 -13.09
C SER A 41 11.26 11.01 -11.71
N ILE A 42 11.98 12.14 -11.67
CA ILE A 42 12.23 12.91 -10.44
C ILE A 42 11.89 14.37 -10.75
N ASN A 43 10.90 14.93 -10.04
CA ASN A 43 10.48 16.32 -10.17
C ASN A 43 10.49 16.99 -8.79
N ASN A 44 11.31 18.02 -8.56
CA ASN A 44 11.34 18.78 -7.31
C ASN A 44 11.39 17.91 -6.03
N ASN A 45 12.25 16.88 -6.01
CA ASN A 45 12.40 15.92 -4.89
C ASN A 45 11.16 15.02 -4.65
N MET A 46 10.22 14.99 -5.59
CA MET A 46 9.17 14.00 -5.72
C MET A 46 9.52 12.98 -6.80
N TYR A 47 9.25 11.71 -6.50
CA TYR A 47 9.64 10.57 -7.31
C TYR A 47 8.41 9.89 -7.88
N GLU A 48 8.40 9.69 -9.20
CA GLU A 48 7.41 8.86 -9.87
C GLU A 48 7.89 7.41 -9.85
N ILE A 49 7.05 6.52 -9.32
CA ILE A 49 7.40 5.10 -9.16
C ILE A 49 6.53 4.26 -10.10
N GLY A 50 7.21 3.45 -10.91
CA GLY A 50 6.62 2.44 -11.77
C GLY A 50 6.66 1.07 -11.12
N THR A 51 5.62 0.26 -11.32
CA THR A 51 5.60 -1.15 -10.92
C THR A 51 5.33 -2.01 -12.16
N LYS A 52 5.48 -3.33 -12.05
CA LYS A 52 5.20 -4.25 -13.16
C LYS A 52 3.77 -4.10 -13.73
N GLU A 53 2.82 -3.73 -12.88
CA GLU A 53 1.41 -3.58 -13.26
C GLU A 53 1.10 -2.21 -13.90
N GLY A 54 2.00 -1.23 -13.74
CA GLY A 54 1.79 0.16 -14.17
C GLY A 54 2.40 1.21 -13.25
N ARG A 55 2.15 2.48 -13.56
CA ARG A 55 2.69 3.66 -12.88
C ARG A 55 1.82 4.08 -11.71
N LEU A 56 2.43 4.30 -10.55
CA LEU A 56 1.70 4.79 -9.38
C LEU A 56 1.23 6.22 -9.63
N SER A 57 -0.06 6.45 -9.46
CA SER A 57 -0.67 7.77 -9.71
C SER A 57 -0.18 8.85 -8.72
N THR A 58 0.27 8.44 -7.54
CA THR A 58 0.82 9.31 -6.51
C THR A 58 2.33 9.45 -6.64
N LEU A 59 2.82 10.68 -6.48
CA LEU A 59 4.26 10.94 -6.35
C LEU A 59 4.73 10.67 -4.92
N TYR A 60 5.97 10.18 -4.79
CA TYR A 60 6.55 9.80 -3.52
C TYR A 60 7.68 10.72 -3.10
N SER A 61 7.78 10.99 -1.80
CA SER A 61 8.97 11.61 -1.22
C SER A 61 9.99 10.54 -0.83
N ARG A 62 11.24 10.97 -0.65
CA ARG A 62 12.37 10.08 -0.32
C ARG A 62 12.16 9.23 0.95
N ASN A 63 11.30 9.66 1.87
CA ASN A 63 11.04 8.97 3.13
C ASN A 63 9.94 7.89 3.00
N GLN A 64 9.23 7.85 1.87
CA GLN A 64 8.10 6.94 1.66
C GLN A 64 8.48 5.64 0.95
N PHE A 65 9.72 5.56 0.44
CA PHE A 65 10.26 4.37 -0.19
C PHE A 65 11.67 4.10 0.29
N VAL A 66 12.14 2.87 0.08
CA VAL A 66 13.50 2.44 0.38
C VAL A 66 14.14 1.96 -0.91
N ILE A 67 15.37 2.40 -1.18
CA ILE A 67 16.12 1.95 -2.36
C ILE A 67 16.54 0.50 -2.14
N TYR A 68 16.26 -0.34 -3.12
CA TYR A 68 16.69 -1.73 -3.14
C TYR A 68 18.02 -1.84 -3.91
N LYS A 69 18.96 -2.63 -3.40
CA LYS A 69 20.31 -2.73 -4.00
C LYS A 69 20.29 -3.44 -5.35
N GLU A 70 19.39 -4.41 -5.51
CA GLU A 70 19.25 -5.18 -6.76
C GLU A 70 18.22 -4.54 -7.68
N ARG A 71 18.45 -4.65 -8.99
CA ARG A 71 17.54 -4.15 -10.02
C ARG A 71 16.62 -5.28 -10.47
N PHE A 72 15.36 -5.25 -10.06
CA PHE A 72 14.36 -6.25 -10.44
C PHE A 72 13.55 -5.89 -11.67
N LEU A 73 13.46 -4.60 -11.99
CA LEU A 73 12.59 -4.05 -13.04
C LEU A 73 13.34 -2.98 -13.82
N LYS A 74 13.21 -3.01 -15.15
CA LYS A 74 13.69 -1.92 -16.02
C LYS A 74 12.59 -0.88 -16.20
N VAL A 75 13.00 0.34 -16.55
CA VAL A 75 12.09 1.47 -16.80
C VAL A 75 11.18 1.19 -18.00
N ASP A 76 11.70 0.53 -19.04
CA ASP A 76 10.97 0.24 -20.28
C ASP A 76 9.89 -0.85 -20.12
N ASP A 77 10.04 -1.73 -19.11
CA ASP A 77 9.10 -2.82 -18.86
C ASP A 77 7.84 -2.36 -18.10
N VAL A 78 7.77 -1.08 -17.71
CA VAL A 78 6.65 -0.53 -16.92
C VAL A 78 5.52 -0.06 -17.84
N PRO A 79 4.30 -0.61 -17.70
CA PRO A 79 3.14 -0.13 -18.44
C PRO A 79 2.86 1.36 -18.17
N GLN A 80 2.36 2.10 -19.17
CA GLN A 80 1.98 3.51 -18.99
C GLN A 80 0.65 3.72 -18.25
N THR A 81 -0.05 2.64 -17.90
CA THR A 81 -1.31 2.67 -17.16
C THR A 81 -1.09 3.28 -15.77
N LYS A 82 -1.93 4.24 -15.39
CA LYS A 82 -1.91 4.81 -14.04
C LYS A 82 -2.73 3.92 -13.11
N ILE A 83 -2.15 3.51 -12.00
CA ILE A 83 -2.79 2.70 -10.98
C ILE A 83 -2.56 3.30 -9.60
N SER A 84 -3.54 3.14 -8.71
CA SER A 84 -3.37 3.51 -7.30
C SER A 84 -2.55 2.47 -6.54
N LEU A 85 -1.96 2.88 -5.41
CA LEU A 85 -1.25 1.95 -4.52
C LEU A 85 -2.18 0.82 -4.04
N ARG A 86 -3.46 1.11 -3.79
CA ARG A 86 -4.46 0.12 -3.38
C ARG A 86 -4.75 -0.89 -4.48
N GLU A 87 -4.91 -0.45 -5.73
CA GLU A 87 -5.09 -1.37 -6.86
C GLU A 87 -3.88 -2.25 -7.06
N THR A 88 -2.70 -1.65 -6.99
CA THR A 88 -1.42 -2.35 -7.09
C THR A 88 -1.30 -3.40 -5.96
N ALA A 89 -1.63 -3.04 -4.72
CA ALA A 89 -1.65 -3.98 -3.59
C ALA A 89 -2.65 -5.12 -3.79
N ARG A 90 -3.78 -4.86 -4.46
CA ARG A 90 -4.78 -5.89 -4.80
C ARG A 90 -4.29 -6.83 -5.90
N THR A 91 -3.64 -6.35 -6.95
CA THR A 91 -3.06 -7.22 -7.99
C THR A 91 -1.91 -8.07 -7.47
N PHE A 92 -1.07 -7.53 -6.58
CA PHE A 92 0.01 -8.30 -5.93
C PHE A 92 -0.48 -9.24 -4.81
N SER A 93 -1.75 -9.19 -4.42
CA SER A 93 -2.31 -10.07 -3.40
C SER A 93 -2.80 -11.38 -4.02
N ASN A 94 -2.32 -12.51 -3.51
CA ASN A 94 -2.80 -13.83 -3.90
C ASN A 94 -4.23 -14.12 -3.42
N LEU A 95 -4.77 -13.34 -2.46
CA LEU A 95 -6.07 -13.56 -1.82
C LEU A 95 -7.05 -12.40 -2.09
N GLY A 96 -6.81 -11.61 -3.14
CA GLY A 96 -7.71 -10.53 -3.58
C GLY A 96 -7.55 -9.19 -2.86
N GLY A 97 -6.57 -9.06 -1.96
CA GLY A 97 -6.12 -7.79 -1.39
C GLY A 97 -7.21 -7.00 -0.68
N GLN A 98 -8.25 -7.68 -0.21
CA GLN A 98 -9.21 -7.08 0.72
C GLN A 98 -8.47 -6.91 2.04
N GLY A 99 -7.77 -5.78 2.17
CA GLY A 99 -7.29 -5.34 3.46
C GLY A 99 -8.46 -5.23 4.44
N TYR A 100 -8.16 -4.99 5.71
CA TYR A 100 -9.23 -4.97 6.70
C TYR A 100 -9.99 -3.64 6.64
N ASP A 101 -11.32 -3.71 6.57
CA ASP A 101 -12.14 -2.55 6.91
C ASP A 101 -12.43 -2.58 8.40
N ARG A 102 -12.07 -1.50 9.10
CA ARG A 102 -12.50 -1.32 10.48
C ARG A 102 -13.92 -0.79 10.46
N CYS A 103 -14.87 -1.57 10.94
CA CYS A 103 -16.16 -1.00 11.34
C CYS A 103 -16.02 -0.29 12.69
N THR A 104 -16.72 0.83 12.83
CA THR A 104 -16.77 1.64 14.06
C THR A 104 -17.81 1.14 15.05
N CYS A 105 -18.10 -0.17 15.04
CA CYS A 105 -19.09 -0.74 15.93
C CYS A 105 -18.56 -0.74 17.38
N VAL A 106 -19.13 0.12 18.22
CA VAL A 106 -18.84 0.22 19.66
C VAL A 106 -19.69 -0.74 20.50
N GLN A 107 -20.86 -1.14 20.00
CA GLN A 107 -21.83 -2.03 20.68
C GLN A 107 -22.30 -3.15 19.74
N LYS A 108 -23.16 -4.05 20.24
CA LYS A 108 -23.78 -5.15 19.49
C LYS A 108 -24.72 -4.64 18.39
N TYR A 109 -24.16 -4.20 17.27
CA TYR A 109 -24.97 -3.76 16.14
C TYR A 109 -25.48 -4.96 15.34
N LYS A 110 -26.81 -5.15 15.36
CA LYS A 110 -27.51 -6.12 14.51
C LYS A 110 -27.89 -5.55 13.13
N THR A 111 -27.78 -4.24 12.95
CA THR A 111 -28.26 -3.49 11.77
C THR A 111 -27.15 -3.15 10.78
N ARG A 112 -27.52 -2.68 9.57
CA ARG A 112 -26.59 -2.16 8.54
C ARG A 112 -25.77 -0.92 8.96
N LYS A 113 -25.86 -0.48 10.22
CA LYS A 113 -24.92 0.50 10.81
C LYS A 113 -23.49 -0.03 10.89
N CYS A 114 -23.32 -1.37 10.91
CA CYS A 114 -22.02 -1.98 10.73
C CYS A 114 -21.61 -1.93 9.25
N LYS A 115 -20.48 -1.29 8.95
CA LYS A 115 -19.91 -1.24 7.59
C LYS A 115 -19.60 -2.63 7.02
N CYS A 116 -19.25 -3.59 7.87
CA CYS A 116 -19.02 -4.97 7.44
C CYS A 116 -20.35 -5.63 7.03
N LYS A 117 -21.39 -5.52 7.86
CA LYS A 117 -22.72 -6.05 7.54
C LYS A 117 -23.37 -5.38 6.34
N ALA A 118 -23.17 -4.07 6.16
CA ALA A 118 -23.65 -3.33 5.00
C ALA A 118 -22.98 -3.79 3.68
N ALA A 119 -21.73 -4.25 3.77
CA ALA A 119 -20.99 -4.87 2.68
C ALA A 119 -21.13 -6.41 2.66
N GLU A 120 -22.16 -6.95 3.34
CA GLU A 120 -22.50 -8.38 3.37
C GLU A 120 -21.35 -9.31 3.80
N ARG A 121 -20.49 -8.84 4.70
CA ARG A 121 -19.34 -9.59 5.24
C ARG A 121 -19.32 -9.61 6.76
N LEU A 122 -18.67 -10.63 7.30
CA LEU A 122 -18.48 -10.81 8.73
C LEU A 122 -17.32 -9.94 9.27
N CYS A 123 -17.47 -9.44 10.49
CA CYS A 123 -16.44 -8.68 11.19
C CYS A 123 -15.34 -9.62 11.66
N THR A 124 -14.10 -9.28 11.35
CA THR A 124 -12.93 -10.04 11.84
C THR A 124 -12.39 -9.45 13.14
N SER A 125 -11.47 -10.16 13.80
CA SER A 125 -10.75 -9.66 15.00
C SER A 125 -9.94 -8.38 14.78
N LYS A 126 -9.76 -7.93 13.53
CA LYS A 126 -9.16 -6.61 13.21
C LYS A 126 -10.17 -5.46 13.22
N CYS A 127 -11.47 -5.77 13.19
CA CYS A 127 -12.55 -4.79 13.30
C CYS A 127 -12.80 -4.38 14.75
N HIS A 128 -12.77 -5.38 15.64
CA HIS A 128 -12.96 -5.24 17.08
C HIS A 128 -11.90 -6.05 17.80
N GLY A 129 -11.15 -5.41 18.70
CA GLY A 129 -10.27 -6.13 19.62
C GLY A 129 -11.09 -6.97 20.60
N SER A 130 -11.72 -6.31 21.57
CA SER A 130 -12.50 -6.97 22.64
C SER A 130 -13.99 -6.62 22.63
N SER A 131 -14.45 -5.80 21.70
CA SER A 131 -15.84 -5.32 21.67
C SER A 131 -16.80 -6.40 21.14
N ALA A 132 -17.97 -6.51 21.76
CA ALA A 132 -19.00 -7.46 21.35
C ALA A 132 -19.70 -6.98 20.07
N CYS A 133 -19.35 -7.56 18.92
CA CYS A 133 -20.08 -7.43 17.67
C CYS A 133 -20.82 -8.74 17.38
N ASP A 134 -22.11 -8.63 17.05
CA ASP A 134 -22.96 -9.78 16.70
C ASP A 134 -22.84 -10.17 15.20
N ASN A 135 -22.07 -9.41 14.42
CA ASN A 135 -21.77 -9.70 13.01
C ASN A 135 -20.40 -10.39 12.90
N LYS A 136 -20.21 -11.53 13.59
CA LYS A 136 -18.99 -12.35 13.54
C LYS A 136 -19.14 -13.52 12.59
#